data_AF-A0A1Q3VLQ4-F1
#
_entry.id   AF-A0A1Q3VLQ4-F1
#
_cell.length_a   1.000
_cell.length_b   1.000
_cell.length_c   1.000
_cell.angle_alpha   90.00
_cell.angle_beta   90.00
_cell.angle_gamma   90.00
#
_symmetry.space_group_name_H-M   'P 1'
#
loop_
_entity.id
_entity.type
_entity.pdbx_description
1 polymer ?
#
loop_
_entity_poly.entity_id
_entity_poly.type
_entity_poly.pdbx_seq_one_letter_code
_entity_poly.pdbx_strand_id
1 'polypeptide(L)'
;MNFKTPDLLDDNEDKTRDGSVRVVAPMFRRYGGRPAFSGRIVTLKLFEDNSLVRETFGEDGKGKVLVVDGGGSLRCALVGDQLAILAQKNGWEGVVVYGCIRDSDDINAIDLGVRALDTHPLKSVKKGAGERDVAVSFGGVTFRPGEWLYADADGIVVASASLL
;
A
#
# COMPACT_ATOMS: atom_id res chain seq x y z
N MET A 1 -6.58 -15.48 -0.62
CA MET A 1 -7.86 -14.90 -0.15
C MET A 1 -8.76 -14.72 -1.36
N ASN A 2 -10.06 -14.99 -1.23
CA ASN A 2 -11.01 -14.83 -2.34
C ASN A 2 -12.05 -13.78 -1.93
N PHE A 3 -11.73 -12.50 -2.18
CA PHE A 3 -12.68 -11.39 -2.13
C PHE A 3 -12.55 -10.63 -3.44
N LYS A 4 -13.57 -9.84 -3.79
CA LYS A 4 -13.49 -8.86 -4.86
C LYS A 4 -13.94 -7.50 -4.33
N THR A 5 -13.26 -6.44 -4.72
CA THR A 5 -13.59 -5.09 -4.24
C THR A 5 -15.00 -4.65 -4.68
N PRO A 6 -15.53 -5.01 -5.86
CA PRO A 6 -16.95 -4.75 -6.18
C PRO A 6 -17.91 -5.47 -5.23
N ASP A 7 -17.72 -6.78 -5.01
CA ASP A 7 -18.57 -7.57 -4.10
C ASP A 7 -18.56 -6.99 -2.68
N LEU A 8 -17.39 -6.54 -2.19
CA LEU A 8 -17.29 -5.86 -0.88
C LEU A 8 -18.09 -4.56 -0.81
N LEU A 9 -18.19 -3.81 -1.92
CA LEU A 9 -18.97 -2.57 -1.97
C LEU A 9 -20.47 -2.85 -2.05
N ASP A 10 -20.88 -3.82 -2.88
CA ASP A 10 -22.28 -4.23 -3.02
C ASP A 10 -22.83 -4.76 -1.67
N ASP A 11 -22.03 -5.54 -0.93
CA ASP A 11 -22.42 -6.08 0.38
C ASP A 11 -22.40 -5.02 1.52
N ASN A 12 -21.85 -3.83 1.28
CA ASN A 12 -21.66 -2.78 2.29
C ASN A 12 -22.06 -1.38 1.76
N GLU A 13 -23.13 -1.29 0.96
CA GLU A 13 -23.63 -0.04 0.40
C GLU A 13 -23.94 1.02 1.47
N ASP A 14 -24.53 0.62 2.59
CA ASP A 14 -24.85 1.47 3.73
C ASP A 14 -23.59 2.13 4.32
N LYS A 15 -22.54 1.33 4.50
CA LYS A 15 -21.22 1.79 4.97
C LYS A 15 -20.50 2.67 3.95
N THR A 16 -20.77 2.49 2.66
CA THR A 16 -20.26 3.39 1.62
C THR A 16 -20.93 4.76 1.72
N ARG A 17 -22.23 4.81 2.04
CA ARG A 17 -23.00 6.06 2.19
C ARG A 17 -22.62 6.83 3.46
N ASP A 18 -22.31 6.13 4.56
CA ASP A 18 -21.90 6.77 5.82
C ASP A 18 -20.39 7.13 5.88
N GLY A 19 -19.61 6.67 4.90
CA GLY A 19 -18.18 6.96 4.76
C GLY A 19 -17.24 6.04 5.56
N SER A 20 -17.76 5.01 6.22
CA SER A 20 -16.94 3.98 6.88
C SER A 20 -16.29 3.00 5.91
N VAL A 21 -16.83 2.87 4.69
CA VAL A 21 -16.19 2.23 3.53
C VAL A 21 -15.94 3.27 2.45
N ARG A 22 -14.71 3.34 1.95
CA ARG A 22 -14.24 4.40 1.03
C ARG A 22 -13.48 3.79 -0.12
N VAL A 23 -13.66 4.34 -1.31
CA VAL A 23 -12.99 3.90 -2.53
C VAL A 23 -11.91 4.90 -2.90
N VAL A 24 -10.69 4.42 -3.12
CA VAL A 24 -9.56 5.24 -3.54
C VAL A 24 -9.66 5.53 -5.03
N ALA A 25 -9.32 6.74 -5.46
CA ALA A 25 -9.28 7.12 -6.87
C ALA A 25 -8.43 6.14 -7.72
N PRO A 26 -8.81 5.86 -8.98
CA PRO A 26 -8.12 4.88 -9.84
C PRO A 26 -6.81 5.45 -10.39
N MET A 27 -5.79 5.49 -9.55
CA MET A 27 -4.49 6.14 -9.85
C MET A 27 -3.28 5.21 -9.72
N PHE A 28 -3.47 3.99 -9.23
CA PHE A 28 -2.38 3.06 -8.95
C PHE A 28 -2.26 1.99 -10.03
N ARG A 29 -1.02 1.75 -10.45
CA ARG A 29 -0.65 0.57 -11.25
C ARG A 29 -0.43 -0.64 -10.34
N ARG A 30 -0.67 -1.82 -10.91
CA ARG A 30 -0.45 -3.10 -10.25
C ARG A 30 0.98 -3.57 -10.45
N TYR A 31 1.62 -3.94 -9.34
CA TYR A 31 2.88 -4.68 -9.32
C TYR A 31 2.77 -5.80 -8.27
N GLY A 32 3.78 -6.66 -8.21
CA GLY A 32 3.81 -7.75 -7.25
C GLY A 32 3.11 -9.01 -7.76
N GLY A 33 3.52 -10.16 -7.24
CA GLY A 33 2.98 -11.47 -7.59
C GLY A 33 1.58 -11.73 -7.05
N ARG A 34 1.11 -10.96 -6.05
CA ARG A 34 -0.27 -11.06 -5.54
C ARG A 34 -1.19 -10.09 -6.28
N PRO A 35 -2.12 -10.59 -7.11
CA PRO A 35 -3.05 -9.72 -7.83
C PRO A 35 -4.05 -9.05 -6.88
N ALA A 36 -4.40 -9.71 -5.76
CA ALA A 36 -5.27 -9.20 -4.72
C ALA A 36 -4.65 -9.43 -3.33
N PHE A 37 -4.87 -8.48 -2.42
CA PHE A 37 -4.34 -8.52 -1.05
C PHE A 37 -5.16 -7.61 -0.13
N SER A 38 -5.16 -7.92 1.15
CA SER A 38 -5.83 -7.12 2.17
C SER A 38 -5.15 -7.24 3.52
N GLY A 39 -5.37 -6.26 4.39
CA GLY A 39 -4.87 -6.33 5.75
C GLY A 39 -5.06 -5.03 6.52
N ARG A 40 -4.63 -5.05 7.79
CA ARG A 40 -4.66 -3.89 8.66
C ARG A 40 -3.60 -2.88 8.23
N ILE A 41 -4.00 -1.62 8.11
CA ILE A 41 -3.15 -0.52 7.63
C ILE A 41 -2.11 -0.16 8.69
N VAL A 42 -0.87 -0.06 8.23
CA VAL A 42 0.24 0.67 8.86
C VAL A 42 0.60 1.81 7.92
N THR A 43 0.78 3.03 8.44
CA THR A 43 1.06 4.20 7.59
C THR A 43 2.46 4.75 7.79
N LEU A 44 3.03 5.25 6.69
CA LEU A 44 4.23 6.08 6.70
C LEU A 44 3.96 7.35 5.88
N LYS A 45 4.46 8.48 6.37
CA LYS A 45 4.50 9.73 5.64
C LYS A 45 5.94 10.20 5.51
N LEU A 46 6.42 10.31 4.28
CA LEU A 46 7.82 10.62 3.99
C LEU A 46 7.94 11.31 2.63
N PHE A 47 9.13 11.80 2.31
CA PHE A 47 9.36 12.45 1.03
C PHE A 47 10.73 12.07 0.46
N GLU A 48 10.73 11.27 -0.60
CA GLU A 48 11.92 10.86 -1.35
C GLU A 48 13.02 10.19 -0.50
N ASP A 49 12.63 9.62 0.65
CA ASP A 49 13.49 8.91 1.61
C ASP A 49 12.82 7.59 2.01
N ASN A 50 13.48 6.45 1.83
CA ASN A 50 12.90 5.14 2.12
C ASN A 50 13.47 4.45 3.37
N SER A 51 14.17 5.19 4.24
CA SER A 51 14.69 4.64 5.49
C SER A 51 13.60 3.99 6.34
N LEU A 52 12.47 4.68 6.56
CA LEU A 52 11.35 4.14 7.33
C LEU A 52 10.63 2.98 6.64
N VAL A 53 10.61 2.95 5.31
CA VAL A 53 10.05 1.82 4.54
C VAL A 53 10.84 0.54 4.84
N ARG A 54 12.18 0.64 4.80
CA ARG A 54 13.06 -0.49 5.10
C ARG A 54 12.90 -0.97 6.54
N GLU A 55 12.87 -0.05 7.50
CA GLU A 55 12.68 -0.37 8.91
C GLU A 55 11.36 -1.11 9.13
N THR A 56 10.26 -0.56 8.62
CA THR A 56 8.91 -1.11 8.78
C THR A 56 8.77 -2.48 8.11
N PHE A 57 9.31 -2.68 6.91
CA PHE A 57 9.34 -4.01 6.28
C PHE A 57 10.19 -5.03 7.04
N GLY A 58 11.10 -4.59 7.90
CA GLY A 58 11.88 -5.44 8.80
C GLY A 58 11.08 -6.05 9.96
N GLU A 59 9.85 -5.57 10.19
CA GLU A 59 8.97 -5.99 11.28
C GLU A 59 7.93 -7.02 10.83
N ASP A 60 7.25 -7.66 11.78
CA ASP A 60 6.15 -8.59 11.52
C ASP A 60 4.98 -7.92 10.77
N GLY A 61 4.83 -8.31 9.51
CA GLY A 61 3.83 -7.82 8.58
C GLY A 61 2.60 -8.70 8.45
N LYS A 62 2.51 -9.82 9.19
CA LYS A 62 1.42 -10.78 9.02
C LYS A 62 0.04 -10.12 9.15
N GLY A 63 -0.79 -10.25 8.11
CA GLY A 63 -2.12 -9.65 8.07
C GLY A 63 -2.13 -8.11 7.96
N LYS A 64 -1.00 -7.48 7.62
CA LYS A 64 -0.86 -6.01 7.52
C LYS A 64 -0.54 -5.58 6.10
N VAL A 65 -0.97 -4.37 5.78
CA VAL A 65 -0.64 -3.65 4.54
C VAL A 65 0.05 -2.34 4.90
N LEU A 66 1.19 -2.08 4.26
CA LEU A 66 1.89 -0.80 4.41
C LEU A 66 1.31 0.23 3.44
N VAL A 67 0.97 1.42 3.94
CA VAL A 67 0.51 2.55 3.14
C VAL A 67 1.54 3.67 3.26
N VAL A 68 2.22 3.97 2.16
CA VAL A 68 3.29 4.98 2.10
C VAL A 68 2.80 6.21 1.37
N ASP A 69 2.64 7.31 2.09
CA ASP A 69 2.53 8.64 1.51
C ASP A 69 3.93 9.18 1.18
N GLY A 70 4.30 9.08 -0.10
CA GLY A 70 5.54 9.62 -0.66
C GLY A 70 5.41 11.02 -1.24
N GLY A 71 4.29 11.72 -0.95
CA GLY A 71 3.94 13.00 -1.56
C GLY A 71 3.63 12.93 -3.06
N GLY A 72 3.42 11.73 -3.60
CA GLY A 72 3.16 11.53 -5.04
C GLY A 72 4.36 11.82 -5.93
N SER A 73 5.58 11.87 -5.37
CA SER A 73 6.77 12.13 -6.15
C SER A 73 7.03 11.03 -7.17
N LEU A 74 7.29 11.44 -8.41
CA LEU A 74 7.71 10.57 -9.50
C LEU A 74 9.22 10.67 -9.78
N ARG A 75 10.00 11.30 -8.89
CA ARG A 75 11.43 11.60 -9.13
C ARG A 75 12.39 10.52 -8.63
N CYS A 76 11.91 9.61 -7.79
CA CYS A 76 12.68 8.47 -7.30
C CYS A 76 11.76 7.34 -6.82
N ALA A 77 12.32 6.14 -6.73
CA ALA A 77 11.63 4.97 -6.21
C ALA A 77 11.80 4.85 -4.69
N LEU A 78 10.68 4.57 -4.01
CA LEU A 78 10.62 4.30 -2.58
C LEU A 78 10.75 2.80 -2.25
N VAL A 79 10.31 1.93 -3.17
CA VAL A 79 10.42 0.47 -3.06
C VAL A 79 11.16 -0.10 -4.26
N GLY A 80 12.07 -1.03 -4.02
CA GLY A 80 12.70 -1.89 -5.03
C GLY A 80 12.63 -3.35 -4.60
N ASP A 81 13.16 -4.25 -5.43
CA ASP A 81 13.14 -5.70 -5.24
C ASP A 81 13.59 -6.15 -3.84
N GLN A 82 14.72 -5.65 -3.34
CA GLN A 82 15.27 -6.05 -2.03
C GLN A 82 14.35 -5.69 -0.86
N LEU A 83 13.59 -4.59 -0.99
CA LEU A 83 12.60 -4.20 0.02
C LEU A 83 11.34 -5.05 -0.09
N ALA A 84 10.91 -5.39 -1.30
CA ALA A 84 9.79 -6.30 -1.52
C ALA A 84 10.09 -7.73 -1.00
N ILE A 85 11.31 -8.25 -1.23
CA ILE A 85 11.77 -9.53 -0.67
C ILE A 85 11.76 -9.49 0.87
N LEU A 86 12.23 -8.39 1.46
CA LEU A 86 12.21 -8.20 2.91
C LEU A 86 10.76 -8.23 3.45
N ALA A 87 9.86 -7.51 2.80
CA ALA A 87 8.45 -7.48 3.17
C ALA A 87 7.79 -8.87 3.08
N GLN A 88 8.02 -9.60 1.98
CA GLN A 88 7.56 -10.97 1.80
C GLN A 88 8.08 -11.89 2.92
N LYS A 89 9.40 -11.82 3.20
CA LYS A 89 10.05 -12.64 4.24
C LYS A 89 9.43 -12.41 5.62
N ASN A 90 9.00 -11.19 5.91
CA ASN A 90 8.37 -10.83 7.18
C ASN A 90 6.83 -10.88 7.13
N GLY A 91 6.24 -11.48 6.10
CA GLY A 91 4.82 -11.83 6.05
C GLY A 91 3.87 -10.68 5.72
N TRP A 92 4.35 -9.57 5.17
CA TRP A 92 3.49 -8.47 4.71
C TRP A 92 2.53 -8.93 3.62
N GLU A 93 1.27 -8.49 3.70
CA GLU A 93 0.26 -8.84 2.69
C GLU A 93 0.44 -8.00 1.41
N GLY A 94 0.89 -6.75 1.59
CA GLY A 94 1.22 -5.87 0.49
C GLY A 94 1.61 -4.45 0.93
N VAL A 95 1.84 -3.60 -0.08
CA VAL A 95 2.15 -2.19 0.07
C VAL A 95 1.43 -1.34 -0.98
N VAL A 96 0.93 -0.17 -0.56
CA VAL A 96 0.43 0.90 -1.43
C VAL A 96 1.38 2.09 -1.31
N VAL A 97 1.97 2.51 -2.42
CA VAL A 97 2.97 3.59 -2.49
C VAL A 97 2.38 4.76 -3.27
N TYR A 98 2.05 5.85 -2.59
CA TYR A 98 1.77 7.13 -3.24
C TYR A 98 3.08 7.80 -3.67
N GLY A 99 3.67 7.23 -4.73
CA GLY A 99 4.97 7.55 -5.32
C GLY A 99 5.41 6.44 -6.28
N CYS A 100 6.68 6.43 -6.68
CA CYS A 100 7.23 5.42 -7.58
C CYS A 100 7.90 4.23 -6.87
N ILE A 101 8.00 3.13 -7.59
CA ILE A 101 8.85 1.97 -7.28
C ILE A 101 9.89 1.74 -8.40
N ARG A 102 10.74 0.73 -8.26
CA ARG A 102 11.64 0.27 -9.32
C ARG A 102 11.82 -1.24 -9.27
N ASP A 103 12.57 -1.80 -10.21
CA ASP A 103 12.82 -3.24 -10.30
C ASP A 103 11.48 -4.01 -10.46
N SER A 104 10.57 -3.45 -11.26
CA SER A 104 9.17 -3.90 -11.37
C SER A 104 9.03 -5.34 -11.84
N ASP A 105 9.90 -5.78 -12.75
CA ASP A 105 9.87 -7.14 -13.28
C ASP A 105 10.21 -8.15 -12.19
N ASP A 106 11.24 -7.86 -11.38
CA ASP A 106 11.59 -8.67 -10.21
C ASP A 106 10.48 -8.63 -9.16
N ILE A 107 9.91 -7.45 -8.88
CA ILE A 107 8.80 -7.30 -7.94
C ILE A 107 7.60 -8.15 -8.36
N ASN A 108 7.28 -8.24 -9.65
CA ASN A 108 6.17 -9.05 -10.16
C ASN A 108 6.33 -10.55 -9.93
N ALA A 109 7.55 -11.04 -9.64
CA ALA A 109 7.80 -12.43 -9.28
C ALA A 109 7.73 -12.70 -7.75
N ILE A 110 7.60 -11.67 -6.92
CA ILE A 110 7.57 -11.78 -5.46
C ILE A 110 6.13 -11.97 -4.98
N ASP A 111 5.87 -12.92 -4.08
CA ASP A 111 4.55 -13.16 -3.48
C ASP A 111 4.18 -12.06 -2.46
N LEU A 112 3.94 -10.84 -2.97
CA LEU A 112 3.57 -9.63 -2.25
C LEU A 112 2.61 -8.81 -3.12
N GLY A 113 1.62 -8.18 -2.51
CA GLY A 113 0.78 -7.21 -3.21
C GLY A 113 1.46 -5.85 -3.31
N VAL A 114 1.53 -5.25 -4.51
CA VAL A 114 2.13 -3.91 -4.66
C VAL A 114 1.21 -3.02 -5.51
N ARG A 115 0.98 -1.80 -5.03
CA ARG A 115 0.31 -0.72 -5.77
C ARG A 115 1.18 0.51 -5.70
N ALA A 116 1.46 1.13 -6.84
CA ALA A 116 2.28 2.34 -6.92
C ALA A 116 1.82 3.23 -8.07
N LEU A 117 2.19 4.51 -8.08
CA LEU A 117 1.81 5.41 -9.17
C LEU A 117 2.48 5.00 -10.48
N ASP A 118 3.80 4.81 -10.45
CA ASP A 118 4.58 4.42 -11.61
C ASP A 118 5.93 3.79 -11.18
N THR A 119 6.81 3.56 -12.16
CA THR A 119 8.20 3.17 -11.95
C THR A 119 9.15 4.37 -12.13
N HIS A 120 10.27 4.37 -11.41
CA HIS A 120 11.36 5.31 -11.64
C HIS A 120 12.72 4.70 -11.26
N PRO A 121 13.74 4.69 -12.13
CA PRO A 121 14.98 3.93 -11.90
C PRO A 121 15.84 4.45 -10.73
N LEU A 122 15.81 5.76 -10.46
CA LEU A 122 16.60 6.38 -9.40
C LEU A 122 16.11 5.96 -8.00
N LYS A 123 17.03 5.53 -7.12
CA LYS A 123 16.73 5.26 -5.71
C LYS A 123 16.45 6.55 -4.93
N SER A 124 15.60 6.47 -3.91
CA SER A 124 15.43 7.50 -2.89
C SER A 124 16.70 7.73 -2.06
N VAL A 125 16.72 8.82 -1.27
CA VAL A 125 17.75 9.04 -0.26
C VAL A 125 17.49 8.17 0.98
N LYS A 126 18.43 8.20 1.94
CA LYS A 126 18.35 7.46 3.21
C LYS A 126 18.84 8.34 4.36
N LYS A 127 18.05 9.36 4.72
CA LYS A 127 18.34 10.30 5.80
C LYS A 127 17.58 9.97 7.09
N GLY A 128 16.62 9.04 7.03
CA GLY A 128 15.83 8.64 8.21
C GLY A 128 14.66 9.59 8.48
N ALA A 129 14.26 10.39 7.50
CA ALA A 129 13.18 11.36 7.67
C ALA A 129 11.81 10.74 7.38
N GLY A 130 10.81 11.14 8.16
CA GLY A 130 9.40 10.79 7.96
C GLY A 130 8.67 10.60 9.28
N GLU A 131 7.38 10.33 9.17
CA GLU A 131 6.48 10.07 10.28
C GLU A 131 5.84 8.69 10.09
N ARG A 132 5.61 8.00 11.19
CA ARG A 132 5.00 6.67 11.22
C ARG A 132 3.71 6.71 12.02
N ASP A 133 2.75 5.87 11.61
CA ASP A 133 1.46 5.70 12.29
C ASP A 133 0.69 7.02 12.43
N VAL A 134 0.79 7.87 11.41
CA VAL A 134 0.02 9.11 11.25
C VAL A 134 -1.03 8.95 10.15
N ALA A 135 -2.13 9.70 10.24
CA ALA A 135 -3.12 9.70 9.15
C ALA A 135 -2.52 10.32 7.87
N VAL A 136 -2.67 9.64 6.74
CA VAL A 136 -2.19 10.12 5.42
C VAL A 136 -3.36 10.25 4.46
N SER A 137 -3.32 11.21 3.54
CA SER A 137 -4.47 11.52 2.67
C SER A 137 -4.05 11.69 1.21
N PHE A 138 -4.57 10.82 0.34
CA PHE A 138 -4.38 10.87 -1.11
C PHE A 138 -5.49 10.06 -1.80
N GLY A 139 -5.69 10.28 -3.11
CA GLY A 139 -6.70 9.56 -3.88
C GLY A 139 -8.12 9.72 -3.34
N GLY A 140 -8.44 10.86 -2.73
CA GLY A 140 -9.76 11.14 -2.14
C GLY A 140 -10.04 10.45 -0.79
N VAL A 141 -9.06 9.73 -0.22
CA VAL A 141 -9.23 8.96 1.02
C VAL A 141 -8.18 9.35 2.05
N THR A 142 -8.59 9.40 3.33
CA THR A 142 -7.66 9.46 4.47
C THR A 142 -7.46 8.05 5.03
N PHE A 143 -6.25 7.53 4.93
CA PHE A 143 -5.85 6.25 5.50
C PHE A 143 -5.43 6.46 6.95
N ARG A 144 -6.06 5.74 7.88
CA ARG A 144 -5.71 5.80 9.30
C ARG A 144 -5.08 4.47 9.74
N PRO A 145 -4.03 4.50 10.59
CA PRO A 145 -3.50 3.27 11.18
C PRO A 145 -4.60 2.46 11.85
N GLY A 146 -4.57 1.13 11.66
CA GLY A 146 -5.56 0.22 12.26
C GLY A 146 -6.81 -0.02 11.43
N GLU A 147 -7.11 0.82 10.44
CA GLU A 147 -8.16 0.56 9.43
C GLU A 147 -7.76 -0.61 8.51
N TRP A 148 -8.67 -1.04 7.65
CA TRP A 148 -8.48 -2.15 6.74
C TRP A 148 -8.37 -1.68 5.29
N LEU A 149 -7.47 -2.30 4.54
CA LEU A 149 -7.31 -2.08 3.11
C LEU A 149 -7.60 -3.38 2.35
N TYR A 150 -8.33 -3.26 1.25
CA TYR A 150 -8.62 -4.32 0.30
C TYR A 150 -8.23 -3.83 -1.09
N ALA A 151 -7.38 -4.58 -1.79
CA ALA A 151 -6.95 -4.22 -3.13
C ALA A 151 -7.01 -5.43 -4.05
N ASP A 152 -7.55 -5.23 -5.25
CA ASP A 152 -7.55 -6.22 -6.33
C ASP A 152 -7.32 -5.53 -7.69
N ALA A 153 -7.78 -6.15 -8.78
CA ALA A 153 -7.61 -5.59 -10.12
C ALA A 153 -8.49 -4.37 -10.41
N ASP A 154 -9.60 -4.19 -9.69
CA ASP A 154 -10.59 -3.15 -9.96
C ASP A 154 -10.30 -1.88 -9.16
N GLY A 155 -9.75 -2.02 -7.94
CA GLY A 155 -9.41 -0.84 -7.15
C GLY A 155 -8.87 -1.12 -5.76
N ILE A 156 -8.90 -0.08 -4.94
CA ILE A 156 -8.53 -0.12 -3.53
C ILE A 156 -9.73 0.41 -2.72
N VAL A 157 -10.14 -0.39 -1.73
CA VAL A 157 -11.18 -0.07 -0.76
C VAL A 157 -10.54 0.05 0.63
N VAL A 158 -10.96 1.06 1.39
CA VAL A 158 -10.55 1.28 2.77
C VAL A 158 -11.78 1.24 3.67
N ALA A 159 -11.72 0.44 4.74
CA ALA A 159 -12.81 0.26 5.68
C ALA A 159 -12.37 0.52 7.11
N SER A 160 -13.24 1.11 7.94
CA SER A 160 -12.93 1.37 9.35
C SER A 160 -12.87 0.08 10.21
N ALA A 161 -13.40 -1.04 9.72
CA ALA A 161 -13.34 -2.36 10.34
C ALA A 161 -13.17 -3.46 9.27
N SER A 162 -12.86 -4.70 9.68
CA SER A 162 -12.79 -5.82 8.75
C SER A 162 -14.13 -6.06 8.07
N LEU A 163 -14.11 -6.24 6.74
CA LEU A 163 -15.23 -6.69 5.91
C LEU A 163 -15.18 -8.19 5.62
N LEU A 164 -14.12 -8.88 6.07
CA LEU A 164 -13.94 -10.34 5.99
C LEU A 164 -14.01 -10.98 7.39
#